data_AF-A0A969GQW7-F1
#
_entry.id   AF-A0A969GQW7-F1
#
_cell.length_a   1.000
_cell.length_b   1.000
_cell.length_c   1.000
_cell.angle_alpha   90.00
_cell.angle_beta   90.00
_cell.angle_gamma   90.00
#
_symmetry.space_group_name_H-M   'P 1'
#
loop_
_entity.id
_entity.type
_entity.pdbx_description
1 polymer ?
#
loop_
_entity_poly.entity_id
_entity_poly.type
_entity_poly.pdbx_seq_one_letter_code
_entity_poly.pdbx_strand_id
1 'polypeptide(L)'
;MGIDVEYLRPIEAATLARRFFMPREYNWLTSQPVEQWQAAFFRLWTAKESVLKATGEGLAALSHLEIGVAGDRHCSPVLRLDKPLSDQSEEWMLHSFTPSANYVAALATAPSVVGVRYFRLLLNSLQ
;
A
#
# COMPACT_ATOMS: atom_id res chain seq x y z
N MET A 1 10.34 -1.37 9.26
CA MET A 1 9.95 -1.08 7.86
C MET A 1 9.30 -2.31 7.26
N GLY A 2 8.42 -2.13 6.27
CA GLY A 2 7.79 -3.23 5.55
C GLY A 2 7.55 -2.86 4.09
N ILE A 3 7.62 -3.86 3.21
CA ILE A 3 7.49 -3.67 1.77
C ILE A 3 6.57 -4.73 1.18
N ASP A 4 5.73 -4.30 0.25
CA ASP A 4 4.87 -5.19 -0.51
C ASP A 4 4.91 -4.85 -2.00
N VAL A 5 4.79 -5.88 -2.84
CA VAL A 5 4.86 -5.81 -4.30
C VAL A 5 3.79 -6.74 -4.85
N GLU A 6 2.96 -6.22 -5.75
CA GLU A 6 1.91 -6.97 -6.42
C GLU A 6 1.98 -6.80 -7.93
N TYR A 7 1.72 -7.90 -8.65
CA TYR A 7 1.54 -7.88 -10.10
C TYR A 7 0.07 -7.58 -10.43
N LEU A 8 -0.14 -6.61 -11.30
CA LEU A 8 -1.45 -6.22 -11.81
C LEU A 8 -2.02 -7.35 -12.67
N ARG A 9 -3.05 -8.01 -12.14
CA ARG A 9 -3.75 -9.12 -12.77
C ARG A 9 -5.24 -9.07 -12.46
N PRO A 10 -6.11 -9.57 -13.36
CA PRO A 10 -7.53 -9.75 -13.06
C PRO A 10 -7.75 -10.49 -11.75
N ILE A 11 -8.58 -9.91 -10.88
CA ILE A 11 -8.99 -10.48 -9.58
C ILE A 11 -10.42 -10.04 -9.28
N GLU A 12 -11.09 -10.75 -8.39
CA GLU A 12 -12.39 -10.38 -7.80
C GLU A 12 -12.25 -9.21 -6.81
N ALA A 13 -11.61 -8.12 -7.26
CA ALA A 13 -11.17 -7.07 -6.37
C ALA A 13 -12.33 -6.30 -5.74
N ALA A 14 -13.51 -6.22 -6.37
CA ALA A 14 -14.67 -5.59 -5.74
C ALA A 14 -15.10 -6.33 -4.46
N THR A 15 -15.09 -7.67 -4.50
CA THR A 15 -15.39 -8.53 -3.35
C THR A 15 -14.34 -8.39 -2.26
N LEU A 16 -13.06 -8.37 -2.65
CA LEU A 16 -11.95 -8.17 -1.70
C LEU A 16 -11.99 -6.76 -1.08
N ALA A 17 -12.24 -5.74 -1.88
CA ALA A 17 -12.33 -4.35 -1.44
C ALA A 17 -13.40 -4.17 -0.38
N ARG A 18 -14.59 -4.74 -0.59
CA ARG A 18 -15.69 -4.69 0.37
C ARG A 18 -15.37 -5.39 1.70
N ARG A 19 -14.49 -6.39 1.69
CA ARG A 19 -14.13 -7.17 2.88
C ARG A 19 -12.99 -6.53 3.69
N PHE A 20 -12.01 -5.94 3.03
CA PHE A 20 -10.74 -5.54 3.66
C PHE A 20 -10.49 -4.03 3.71
N PHE A 21 -11.25 -3.23 2.97
CA PHE A 21 -11.09 -1.78 2.99
C PHE A 21 -12.14 -1.10 3.86
N MET A 22 -11.70 -0.04 4.53
CA MET A 22 -12.53 0.85 5.32
C MET A 22 -13.51 1.62 4.41
N PRO A 23 -14.64 2.12 4.95
CA PRO A 23 -15.64 2.83 4.15
C PRO A 23 -15.08 3.98 3.31
N ARG A 24 -14.11 4.76 3.83
CA ARG A 24 -13.51 5.88 3.10
C ARG A 24 -12.61 5.40 1.96
N GLU A 25 -11.81 4.36 2.20
CA GLU A 25 -10.97 3.71 1.19
C GLU A 25 -11.83 3.10 0.07
N TYR A 26 -12.90 2.40 0.44
CA TYR A 26 -13.84 1.79 -0.50
C TYR A 26 -14.55 2.85 -1.34
N ASN A 27 -15.04 3.94 -0.73
CA ASN A 27 -15.66 5.06 -1.44
C ASN A 27 -14.67 5.76 -2.38
N TRP A 28 -13.40 5.89 -1.96
CA TRP A 28 -12.36 6.42 -2.83
C TRP A 28 -12.11 5.49 -4.03
N LEU A 29 -12.05 4.16 -3.82
CA LEU A 29 -11.91 3.19 -4.90
C LEU A 29 -13.06 3.24 -5.89
N THR A 30 -14.30 3.25 -5.41
CA THR A 30 -15.49 3.28 -6.29
C THR A 30 -15.64 4.60 -7.04
N SER A 31 -14.96 5.67 -6.61
CA SER A 31 -14.87 6.93 -7.37
C SER A 31 -13.84 6.92 -8.51
N GLN A 32 -12.98 5.91 -8.60
CA GLN A 32 -11.99 5.81 -9.67
C GLN A 32 -12.62 5.34 -11.00
N PRO A 33 -12.11 5.80 -12.16
CA PRO A 33 -12.53 5.24 -13.45
C PRO A 33 -12.23 3.75 -13.56
N VAL A 34 -13.05 3.04 -14.33
CA VAL A 34 -12.97 1.59 -14.50
C VAL A 34 -11.57 1.13 -14.92
N GLU A 35 -10.91 1.91 -15.78
CA GLU A 35 -9.57 1.61 -16.32
C GLU A 35 -8.47 1.73 -15.25
N GLN A 36 -8.72 2.51 -14.20
CA GLN A 36 -7.76 2.77 -13.12
C GLN A 36 -8.11 2.02 -11.84
N TRP A 37 -9.32 1.49 -11.75
CA TRP A 37 -9.89 0.90 -10.55
C TRP A 37 -9.03 -0.25 -10.01
N GLN A 38 -8.57 -1.15 -10.90
CA GLN A 38 -7.70 -2.26 -10.50
C GLN A 38 -6.33 -1.79 -9.99
N ALA A 39 -5.71 -0.82 -10.67
CA ALA A 39 -4.44 -0.27 -10.22
C ALA A 39 -4.59 0.46 -8.86
N ALA A 40 -5.71 1.15 -8.66
CA ALA A 40 -6.05 1.79 -7.40
C ALA A 40 -6.25 0.77 -6.26
N PHE A 41 -6.91 -0.36 -6.54
CA PHE A 41 -7.03 -1.48 -5.59
C PHE A 41 -5.65 -1.96 -5.13
N PHE A 42 -4.75 -2.28 -6.06
CA PHE A 42 -3.43 -2.80 -5.72
C PHE A 42 -2.55 -1.77 -5.01
N ARG A 43 -2.72 -0.47 -5.28
CA ARG A 43 -2.05 0.60 -4.52
C ARG A 43 -2.47 0.62 -3.06
N LEU A 44 -3.76 0.53 -2.78
CA LEU A 44 -4.26 0.45 -1.40
C LEU A 44 -3.86 -0.87 -0.74
N TRP A 45 -3.99 -1.99 -1.45
CA TRP A 45 -3.61 -3.31 -0.94
C TRP A 45 -2.14 -3.35 -0.51
N THR A 46 -1.23 -3.02 -1.42
CA THR A 46 0.22 -3.00 -1.13
C THR A 46 0.56 -2.02 -0.01
N ALA A 47 -0.09 -0.85 0.05
CA ALA A 47 0.10 0.09 1.15
C ALA A 47 -0.25 -0.56 2.50
N LYS A 48 -1.43 -1.19 2.61
CA LYS A 48 -1.87 -1.86 3.85
C LYS A 48 -0.93 -3.01 4.22
N GLU A 49 -0.62 -3.90 3.28
CA GLU A 49 0.31 -5.02 3.50
C GLU A 49 1.70 -4.56 3.93
N SER A 50 2.21 -3.46 3.35
CA SER A 50 3.52 -2.92 3.72
C SER A 50 3.57 -2.48 5.18
N VAL A 51 2.47 -1.91 5.70
CA VAL A 51 2.35 -1.55 7.13
C VAL A 51 2.26 -2.79 8.00
N LEU A 52 1.40 -3.75 7.65
CA LEU A 52 1.25 -4.99 8.40
C LEU A 52 2.57 -5.78 8.50
N LYS A 53 3.32 -5.85 7.40
CA LYS A 53 4.67 -6.44 7.40
C LYS A 53 5.66 -5.66 8.26
N ALA A 54 5.51 -4.35 8.35
CA ALA A 54 6.39 -3.52 9.17
C ALA A 54 6.11 -3.69 10.68
N THR A 55 4.87 -3.97 11.06
CA THR A 55 4.45 -4.15 12.47
C THR A 55 4.46 -5.60 12.94
N GLY A 56 4.44 -6.56 12.00
CA GLY A 56 4.26 -7.98 12.31
C GLY A 56 2.80 -8.37 12.56
N GLU A 57 1.85 -7.48 12.29
CA GLU A 57 0.43 -7.80 12.36
C GLU A 57 0.01 -8.66 11.16
N GLY A 58 -0.86 -9.65 11.39
CA GLY A 58 -1.39 -10.50 10.32
C GLY A 58 -2.51 -9.82 9.53
N LEU A 59 -2.94 -10.45 8.42
CA LEU A 59 -4.02 -9.99 7.53
C LEU A 59 -5.32 -9.61 8.24
N ALA A 60 -5.60 -10.19 9.42
CA ALA A 60 -6.77 -9.87 10.22
C ALA A 60 -6.82 -8.39 10.66
N ALA A 61 -5.69 -7.68 10.68
CA ALA A 61 -5.62 -6.27 11.03
C ALA A 61 -5.96 -5.32 9.86
N LEU A 62 -6.10 -5.82 8.62
CA LEU A 62 -6.47 -5.00 7.46
C LEU A 62 -7.73 -4.17 7.71
N SER A 63 -8.72 -4.74 8.38
CA SER A 63 -10.00 -4.06 8.68
C SER A 63 -9.94 -3.03 9.80
N HIS A 64 -8.79 -2.86 10.47
CA HIS A 64 -8.57 -1.85 11.53
C HIS A 64 -7.56 -0.78 11.11
N LEU A 65 -7.02 -0.89 9.91
CA LEU A 65 -6.06 0.01 9.31
C LEU A 65 -6.78 0.90 8.29
N GLU A 66 -6.62 2.22 8.39
CA GLU A 66 -7.10 3.15 7.37
C GLU A 66 -5.93 3.85 6.66
N ILE A 67 -5.90 3.73 5.35
CA ILE A 67 -5.01 4.48 4.50
C ILE A 67 -5.75 5.74 4.05
N GLY A 68 -5.33 6.90 4.56
CA GLY A 68 -5.81 8.19 4.12
C GLY A 68 -5.34 8.48 2.70
N VAL A 69 -6.27 8.48 1.74
CA VAL A 69 -5.96 8.88 0.37
C VAL A 69 -6.31 10.36 0.20
N ALA A 70 -5.31 11.22 0.02
CA ALA A 70 -5.49 12.65 -0.16
C ALA A 70 -5.31 13.02 -1.63
N GLY A 71 -6.38 13.46 -2.31
CA GLY A 71 -6.26 14.08 -3.63
C GLY A 71 -6.01 13.14 -4.82
N ASP A 72 -6.09 13.76 -5.99
CA ASP A 72 -6.08 13.27 -7.35
C ASP A 72 -4.92 12.29 -7.67
N ARG A 73 -5.28 11.01 -7.79
CA ARG A 73 -4.66 9.87 -8.54
C ARG A 73 -3.16 9.56 -8.35
N HIS A 74 -2.39 10.42 -7.69
CA HIS A 74 -0.93 10.35 -7.61
C HIS A 74 -0.36 10.68 -6.23
N CYS A 75 -1.18 11.21 -5.31
CA CYS A 75 -0.70 11.61 -4.00
C CYS A 75 -0.51 10.40 -3.08
N SER A 76 0.68 10.37 -2.47
CA SER A 76 1.12 9.34 -1.54
C SER A 76 0.06 9.10 -0.46
N PRO A 77 -0.32 7.84 -0.19
CA PRO A 77 -1.22 7.54 0.90
C PRO A 77 -0.66 8.06 2.23
N VAL A 78 -1.48 8.76 3.01
CA VAL A 78 -1.19 9.17 4.38
C VAL A 78 -1.74 8.11 5.31
N LEU A 79 -0.90 7.50 6.15
CA LEU A 79 -1.39 6.48 7.09
C LEU A 79 -2.25 7.14 8.18
N ARG A 80 -3.42 6.57 8.45
CA ARG A 80 -4.25 6.93 9.62
C ARG A 80 -4.58 5.68 10.41
N LEU A 81 -4.13 5.65 11.65
CA LEU A 81 -4.36 4.51 12.52
C LEU A 81 -5.42 4.88 13.53
N ASP A 82 -6.49 4.07 13.60
CA ASP A 82 -7.50 4.20 14.65
C ASP A 82 -6.93 3.85 16.03
N LYS A 83 -5.83 3.08 16.07
CA LYS A 83 -5.05 2.75 17.26
C LYS A 83 -3.55 2.78 16.93
N PRO A 84 -2.69 3.28 17.83
CA PRO A 84 -1.25 3.15 17.65
C PRO A 84 -0.88 1.67 17.41
N LEU A 85 -0.17 1.38 16.31
CA LEU A 85 0.33 0.03 16.01
C LEU A 85 1.43 -0.39 17.01
N SER A 86 1.94 0.55 17.82
CA SER A 86 2.82 0.32 18.95
C SER A 86 2.64 1.45 19.98
N ASP A 87 3.17 1.29 21.20
CA ASP A 87 3.21 2.34 22.24
C ASP A 87 3.96 3.62 21.83
N GLN A 88 4.56 3.65 20.64
CA GLN A 88 5.31 4.80 20.14
C GLN A 88 4.48 5.59 19.13
N SER A 89 4.42 6.90 19.35
CA SER A 89 3.87 7.92 18.45
C SER A 89 4.77 8.13 17.23
N GLU A 90 5.11 7.05 16.53
CA GLU A 90 6.00 7.11 15.36
C GLU A 90 5.23 7.68 14.17
N GLU A 91 5.83 8.67 13.52
CA GLU A 91 5.34 9.17 12.23
C GLU A 91 5.65 8.12 11.16
N TRP A 92 4.60 7.47 10.66
CA TRP A 92 4.70 6.53 9.55
C TRP A 92 4.69 7.26 8.21
N MET A 93 5.60 6.86 7.33
CA MET A 93 5.60 7.26 5.92
C MET A 93 5.26 6.08 5.03
N LEU A 94 4.43 6.33 4.02
CA LEU A 94 4.10 5.40 2.96
C LEU A 94 4.57 5.93 1.61
N HIS A 95 5.34 5.12 0.92
CA HIS A 95 5.84 5.43 -0.43
C HIS A 95 5.33 4.39 -1.41
N SER A 96 4.41 4.79 -2.29
CA SER A 96 3.97 3.95 -3.41
C SER A 96 4.85 4.19 -4.63
N PHE A 97 5.23 3.11 -5.33
CA PHE A 97 6.06 3.19 -6.53
C PHE A 97 5.79 2.01 -7.48
N THR A 98 6.30 2.11 -8.71
CA THR A 98 6.17 1.10 -9.77
C THR A 98 7.55 0.55 -10.12
N PRO A 99 7.94 -0.63 -9.60
CA PRO A 99 9.30 -1.16 -9.82
C PRO A 99 9.54 -1.65 -11.26
N SER A 100 8.46 -2.08 -11.92
CA SER A 100 8.44 -2.53 -13.32
C SER A 100 7.04 -2.34 -13.90
N ALA A 101 6.91 -2.45 -15.22
CA ALA A 101 5.61 -2.46 -15.88
C ALA A 101 4.71 -3.53 -15.26
N ASN A 102 3.44 -3.18 -15.01
CA ASN A 102 2.42 -4.03 -14.39
C ASN A 102 2.72 -4.45 -12.94
N TYR A 103 3.62 -3.79 -12.23
CA TYR A 103 3.81 -3.98 -10.80
C TYR A 103 3.47 -2.71 -10.03
N VAL A 104 2.86 -2.88 -8.86
CA VAL A 104 2.68 -1.82 -7.87
C VAL A 104 3.36 -2.26 -6.59
N ALA A 105 4.03 -1.33 -5.93
CA ALA A 105 4.72 -1.55 -4.69
C ALA A 105 4.40 -0.46 -3.68
N ALA A 106 4.53 -0.80 -2.41
CA ALA A 106 4.52 0.18 -1.33
C ALA A 106 5.59 -0.16 -0.29
N LEU A 107 6.19 0.90 0.26
CA LEU A 107 7.13 0.86 1.37
C LEU A 107 6.53 1.64 2.54
N ALA A 108 6.41 0.98 3.69
CA ALA A 108 6.06 1.59 4.97
C ALA A 108 7.31 1.70 5.86
N THR A 109 7.55 2.90 6.40
CA THR A 109 8.67 3.16 7.31
C THR A 109 8.23 3.94 8.53
N ALA A 110 8.74 3.53 9.69
CA ALA A 110 8.75 4.26 10.94
C ALA A 110 10.13 4.04 11.60
N PRO A 111 10.80 5.10 12.11
CA PRO A 111 10.44 6.50 11.92
C PRO A 111 10.51 6.93 10.45
N SER A 112 9.94 8.11 10.15
CA SER A 112 10.01 8.80 8.84
C SER A 112 11.43 8.79 8.24
N VAL A 113 11.54 8.52 6.94
CA VAL A 113 12.82 8.55 6.21
C VAL A 113 12.92 9.78 5.30
N VAL A 114 14.12 10.36 5.19
CA VAL A 114 14.38 11.56 4.36
C VAL A 114 14.40 11.29 2.86
N GLY A 115 14.48 10.03 2.44
CA GLY A 115 14.44 9.66 1.03
C GLY A 115 14.53 8.17 0.79
N VAL A 116 13.95 7.74 -0.33
CA VAL A 116 13.97 6.35 -0.81
C VAL A 116 14.71 6.31 -2.14
N ARG A 117 15.68 5.41 -2.29
CA ARG A 117 16.42 5.18 -3.54
C ARG A 117 16.21 3.75 -4.02
N TYR A 118 15.99 3.58 -5.32
CA TYR A 118 15.80 2.28 -5.95
C TYR A 118 17.00 1.94 -6.83
N PHE A 119 17.46 0.69 -6.73
CA PHE A 119 18.57 0.18 -7.53
C PHE A 119 18.09 -1.04 -8.31
N ARG A 120 18.37 -1.09 -9.62
CA ARG A 120 18.19 -2.30 -10.42
C ARG A 120 19.49 -3.08 -10.42
N LEU A 121 19.49 -4.23 -9.76
CA LEU A 121 20.63 -5.15 -9.79
C LEU A 121 20.51 -6.01 -11.05
N LEU A 122 21.48 -5.88 -11.95
CA LEU A 122 21.67 -6.86 -13.03
C LEU A 122 22.44 -8.03 -12.43
N LEU A 123 21.72 -9.10 -12.10
CA LEU A 123 22.38 -10.35 -11.73
C LEU A 123 22.97 -10.93 -13.00
N ASN A 124 24.28 -10.80 -13.17
CA ASN A 124 24.98 -11.59 -14.16
C ASN A 124 24.74 -13.05 -13.82
N SER A 125 24.06 -13.78 -14.70
CA SER A 125 23.93 -15.22 -14.61
C SER A 125 25.33 -15.80 -14.46
N LEU A 126 25.58 -16.51 -13.35
CA LEU A 126 26.74 -17.37 -13.21
C LEU A 126 26.73 -18.31 -14.43
N GLN A 127 27.73 -18.17 -15.30
CA GLN A 127 27.98 -19.11 -16.39
C GLN A 127 28.38 -20.47 -15.83
#